data_AF-A0A256XFN9-F1
#
_entry.id   AF-A0A256XFN9-F1
#
_cell.length_a   1.000
_cell.length_b   1.000
_cell.length_c   1.000
_cell.angle_alpha   90.00
_cell.angle_beta   90.00
_cell.angle_gamma   90.00
#
_symmetry.space_group_name_H-M   'P 1'
#
loop_
_entity.id
_entity.type
_entity.pdbx_description
1 polymer ?
#
loop_
_entity_poly.entity_id
_entity_poly.type
_entity_poly.pdbx_seq_one_letter_code
_entity_poly.pdbx_strand_id
1 'polypeptide(L)'
;MSSNTTAIEEVAALEFCTGVKPYLVIGKPSLVALDFIIRKYRLLKDEIVMVGDRLDTDVQAAYNAGIDSMLVLTSVARKEDLLSNYPKPTFVLEDLLEMFM
;
A
#
# COMPACT_ATOMS: atom_id res chain seq x y z
N MET A 1 19.05 -2.75 -2.67
CA MET A 1 18.60 -1.43 -3.14
C MET A 1 17.52 -1.68 -4.17
N SER A 2 16.27 -1.84 -3.72
CA SER A 2 15.15 -2.12 -4.61
C SER A 2 14.70 -0.84 -5.30
N SER A 3 14.34 -0.95 -6.57
CA SER A 3 14.03 0.13 -7.53
C SER A 3 12.98 1.15 -7.08
N ASN A 4 12.20 0.88 -6.02
CA ASN A 4 11.17 1.80 -5.53
C ASN A 4 11.69 2.89 -4.58
N THR A 5 12.88 2.71 -3.96
CA THR A 5 13.46 3.74 -3.08
C THR A 5 13.96 4.94 -3.87
N THR A 6 14.49 4.71 -5.07
CA THR A 6 15.14 5.74 -5.90
C THR A 6 14.15 6.84 -6.32
N ALA A 7 12.92 6.48 -6.69
CA ALA A 7 11.94 7.47 -7.14
C ALA A 7 11.49 8.44 -6.01
N ILE A 8 11.38 7.95 -4.77
CA ILE A 8 11.03 8.81 -3.62
C ILE A 8 12.19 9.75 -3.28
N GLU A 9 13.43 9.24 -3.32
CA GLU A 9 14.63 10.03 -3.07
C GLU A 9 14.85 11.11 -4.14
N GLU A 10 14.63 10.77 -5.41
CA GLU A 10 14.68 11.72 -6.53
C GLU A 10 13.64 12.83 -6.40
N VAL A 11 12.40 12.48 -6.05
CA VAL A 11 11.33 13.45 -5.81
C VAL A 11 11.70 14.35 -4.64
N ALA A 12 12.17 13.79 -3.52
CA ALA A 12 12.59 14.57 -2.35
C ALA A 12 13.76 15.53 -2.67
N ALA A 13 14.72 15.09 -3.49
CA ALA A 13 15.82 15.94 -3.93
C ALA A 13 15.32 17.11 -4.80
N LEU A 14 14.37 16.86 -5.71
CA LEU A 14 13.78 17.91 -6.54
C LEU A 14 12.95 18.89 -5.70
N GLU A 15 12.16 18.41 -4.73
CA GLU A 15 11.44 19.26 -3.78
C GLU A 15 12.39 20.16 -3.00
N PHE A 16 13.49 19.61 -2.49
CA PHE A 16 14.48 20.37 -1.73
C PHE A 16 15.15 21.46 -2.58
N CYS A 17 15.54 21.14 -3.81
CA CYS A 17 16.23 22.07 -4.70
C CYS A 17 15.31 23.16 -5.26
N THR A 18 14.04 22.85 -5.51
CA THR A 18 13.09 23.79 -6.16
C THR A 18 12.15 24.49 -5.19
N GLY A 19 11.97 23.95 -3.97
CA GLY A 19 10.92 24.37 -3.04
C GLY A 19 9.51 24.00 -3.50
N VAL A 20 9.36 23.26 -4.59
CA VAL A 20 8.07 22.87 -5.18
C VAL A 20 7.74 21.44 -4.81
N LYS A 21 6.60 21.24 -4.13
CA LYS A 21 6.07 19.91 -3.83
C LYS A 21 5.38 19.28 -5.04
N PRO A 22 5.34 17.94 -5.18
CA PRO A 22 4.53 17.27 -6.17
C PRO A 22 3.08 17.73 -6.07
N TYR A 23 2.51 18.06 -7.22
CA TYR A 23 1.10 18.41 -7.30
C TYR A 23 0.20 17.23 -6.90
N LEU A 24 0.59 16.00 -7.26
CA LEU A 24 -0.14 14.78 -6.96
C LEU A 24 0.81 13.58 -6.86
N VAL A 25 0.63 12.75 -5.83
CA VAL A 25 1.26 11.44 -5.71
C VAL A 25 0.20 10.37 -5.96
N ILE A 26 0.39 9.59 -7.03
CA ILE A 26 -0.57 8.54 -7.44
C ILE A 26 -0.29 7.21 -6.72
N GLY A 27 0.96 6.96 -6.34
CA GLY A 27 1.37 5.74 -5.65
C GLY A 27 0.76 5.60 -4.24
N LYS A 28 0.69 4.36 -3.75
CA LYS A 28 0.25 4.05 -2.38
C LYS A 28 1.05 4.87 -1.35
N PRO A 29 0.42 5.34 -0.25
CA PRO A 29 -0.92 5.01 0.22
C PRO A 29 -2.04 5.89 -0.37
N SER A 30 -1.78 6.61 -1.47
CA SER A 30 -2.79 7.36 -2.23
C SER A 30 -3.90 6.43 -2.74
N LEU A 31 -5.14 6.94 -2.72
CA LEU A 31 -6.31 6.20 -3.19
C LEU A 31 -6.59 6.38 -4.68
N VAL A 32 -5.86 7.25 -5.37
CA VAL A 32 -6.15 7.65 -6.77
C VAL A 32 -6.32 6.44 -7.69
N ALA A 33 -5.40 5.48 -7.63
CA ALA A 33 -5.46 4.29 -8.46
C ALA A 33 -6.61 3.35 -8.05
N LEU A 34 -6.85 3.18 -6.75
CA LEU A 34 -7.91 2.32 -6.23
C LEU A 34 -9.30 2.88 -6.54
N ASP A 35 -9.52 4.18 -6.36
CA ASP A 35 -10.76 4.87 -6.70
C ASP A 35 -11.07 4.74 -8.19
N PHE A 36 -10.05 4.81 -9.05
CA PHE A 36 -10.21 4.57 -10.48
C PHE A 36 -10.69 3.13 -10.76
N ILE A 37 -10.10 2.13 -10.11
CA ILE A 37 -10.49 0.72 -10.25
C ILE A 37 -11.93 0.50 -9.78
N ILE A 38 -12.27 0.99 -8.58
CA ILE A 38 -13.62 0.89 -8.00
C ILE A 38 -14.66 1.49 -8.95
N ARG A 39 -14.41 2.69 -9.48
CA ARG A 39 -15.34 3.37 -10.39
C ARG A 39 -15.45 2.66 -11.74
N LYS A 40 -14.32 2.18 -12.28
CA LYS A 40 -14.28 1.51 -13.59
C LYS A 40 -15.08 0.20 -13.57
N TYR A 41 -14.96 -0.57 -12.50
CA TYR A 41 -15.58 -1.90 -12.39
C TYR A 41 -16.85 -1.92 -11.51
N ARG A 42 -17.24 -0.79 -10.92
CA ARG A 42 -18.42 -0.64 -10.06
C ARG A 42 -18.45 -1.62 -8.89
N LEU A 43 -17.28 -1.83 -8.29
CA LEU A 43 -17.10 -2.75 -7.16
C LEU A 43 -17.61 -2.12 -5.87
N LEU A 44 -18.18 -2.94 -5.00
CA LEU A 44 -18.47 -2.61 -3.61
C LEU A 44 -17.22 -2.83 -2.75
N LYS A 45 -17.17 -2.17 -1.59
CA LYS A 45 -15.97 -2.22 -0.72
C LYS A 45 -15.69 -3.62 -0.17
N ASP A 46 -16.75 -4.37 0.12
CA ASP A 46 -16.74 -5.75 0.60
C ASP A 46 -16.39 -6.78 -0.48
N GLU A 47 -16.28 -6.35 -1.74
CA GLU A 47 -15.81 -7.19 -2.86
C GLU A 47 -14.30 -7.06 -3.11
N ILE A 48 -13.59 -6.25 -2.31
CA ILE A 48 -12.20 -5.86 -2.57
C ILE A 48 -11.32 -6.17 -1.37
N VAL A 49 -10.23 -6.88 -1.63
CA VAL A 49 -9.11 -7.02 -0.71
C VAL A 49 -7.84 -6.47 -1.34
N MET A 50 -7.11 -5.63 -0.60
CA MET A 50 -5.79 -5.16 -0.99
C MET A 50 -4.73 -6.11 -0.47
N VAL A 51 -3.98 -6.72 -1.38
CA VAL A 51 -2.89 -7.66 -1.05
C VAL A 51 -1.55 -6.96 -1.20
N GLY A 52 -0.69 -7.04 -0.19
CA GLY A 52 0.65 -6.45 -0.24
C GLY A 52 1.54 -6.87 0.91
N ASP A 53 2.77 -6.35 0.92
CA ASP A 53 3.85 -6.78 1.82
C ASP A 53 4.34 -5.66 2.75
N ARG A 54 3.62 -4.53 2.78
CA ARG A 54 4.02 -3.32 3.50
C ARG A 54 2.87 -2.66 4.24
N LEU A 55 3.11 -2.34 5.51
CA LEU A 55 2.13 -1.68 6.37
C LEU A 55 1.91 -0.21 5.99
N ASP A 56 2.99 0.49 5.64
CA ASP A 56 3.00 1.94 5.34
C ASP A 56 2.38 2.30 3.99
N THR A 57 2.29 1.34 3.07
CA THR A 57 1.72 1.54 1.72
C THR A 57 0.43 0.78 1.50
N ASP A 58 0.46 -0.56 1.53
CA ASP A 58 -0.65 -1.41 1.10
C ASP A 58 -1.75 -1.46 2.14
N VAL A 59 -1.39 -1.81 3.37
CA VAL A 59 -2.36 -1.87 4.47
C VAL A 59 -2.89 -0.47 4.79
N GLN A 60 -2.05 0.55 4.75
CA GLN A 60 -2.48 1.94 4.91
C GLN A 60 -3.44 2.38 3.78
N ALA A 61 -3.20 2.01 2.52
CA ALA A 61 -4.11 2.32 1.42
C ALA A 61 -5.47 1.63 1.59
N ALA A 62 -5.48 0.35 1.97
CA ALA A 62 -6.70 -0.40 2.24
C ALA A 62 -7.52 0.25 3.36
N TYR A 63 -6.86 0.59 4.46
CA TYR A 63 -7.46 1.30 5.59
C TYR A 63 -8.06 2.64 5.17
N ASN A 64 -7.31 3.43 4.38
CA ASN A 64 -7.77 4.74 3.88
C ASN A 64 -9.01 4.59 2.99
N ALA A 65 -9.11 3.51 2.20
CA ALA A 65 -10.26 3.23 1.36
C ALA A 65 -11.42 2.57 2.12
N GLY A 66 -11.17 2.03 3.32
CA GLY A 66 -12.12 1.24 4.08
C GLY A 66 -12.46 -0.09 3.40
N ILE A 67 -11.45 -0.76 2.84
CA ILE A 67 -11.53 -2.12 2.28
C ILE A 67 -10.65 -3.06 3.09
N ASP A 68 -10.82 -4.37 2.90
CA ASP A 68 -9.99 -5.35 3.57
C ASP A 68 -8.54 -5.34 3.07
N SER A 69 -7.62 -5.72 3.95
CA SER A 69 -6.20 -5.88 3.61
C SER A 69 -5.67 -7.24 3.98
N MET A 70 -4.75 -7.73 3.15
CA MET A 70 -4.03 -8.98 3.35
C MET A 70 -2.53 -8.69 3.26
N LEU A 71 -1.86 -8.83 4.39
CA LEU A 71 -0.41 -8.69 4.48
C LEU A 71 0.26 -10.05 4.23
N VAL A 72 1.11 -10.13 3.22
CA VAL A 72 1.96 -11.30 2.97
C VAL A 72 3.38 -11.06 3.49
N LEU A 73 3.94 -12.05 4.19
CA LEU A 73 5.24 -11.95 4.87
C LEU A 73 6.42 -12.45 4.01
N THR A 74 6.20 -12.74 2.73
CA THR A 74 7.21 -13.27 1.80
C THR A 74 8.32 -12.29 1.43
N SER A 75 8.10 -11.00 1.64
CA SER A 75 8.99 -9.95 1.15
C SER A 75 9.44 -8.97 2.24
N VAL A 76 8.85 -7.77 2.31
CA VAL A 76 9.36 -6.69 3.16
C VAL A 76 8.88 -6.81 4.60
N ALA A 77 7.58 -7.00 4.83
CA ALA A 77 7.03 -7.08 6.19
C ALA A 77 7.44 -8.36 6.91
N ARG A 78 7.73 -8.20 8.20
CA ARG A 78 7.94 -9.29 9.15
C ARG A 78 6.87 -9.25 10.22
N LYS A 79 6.72 -10.36 10.96
CA LYS A 79 5.74 -10.44 12.06
C LYS A 79 5.96 -9.35 13.11
N GLU A 80 7.20 -8.94 13.35
CA GLU A 80 7.52 -7.91 14.32
C GLU A 80 6.99 -6.53 13.91
N ASP A 81 6.85 -6.27 12.60
CA ASP A 81 6.33 -4.99 12.10
C ASP A 81 4.85 -4.79 12.49
N LEU A 82 4.13 -5.87 12.79
CA LEU A 82 2.77 -5.82 13.35
C LEU A 82 2.72 -5.18 14.75
N LEU A 83 3.85 -4.92 15.41
CA LEU A 83 3.89 -4.14 16.66
C LEU A 83 3.93 -2.62 16.43
N SER A 84 4.07 -2.17 15.19
CA SER A 84 4.08 -0.76 14.83
C SER A 84 2.71 -0.08 15.03
N ASN A 85 2.70 1.26 14.94
CA ASN A 85 1.50 2.09 15.02
C ASN A 85 0.71 2.19 13.70
N TYR A 86 1.08 1.44 12.66
CA TYR A 86 0.31 1.38 11.43
C TYR A 86 -1.02 0.62 11.64
N PRO A 87 -2.02 0.85 10.77
CA PRO A 87 -3.24 0.04 10.77
C PRO A 87 -2.91 -1.46 10.71
N LYS A 88 -3.69 -2.26 11.43
CA LYS A 88 -3.54 -3.71 11.40
C LYS A 88 -4.20 -4.25 10.13
N PRO A 89 -3.57 -5.19 9.42
CA PRO A 89 -4.20 -5.83 8.29
C PRO A 89 -5.38 -6.70 8.73
N THR A 90 -6.36 -6.90 7.85
CA THR A 90 -7.47 -7.84 8.10
C THR A 90 -6.97 -9.27 8.16
N PHE A 91 -6.04 -9.62 7.26
CA PHE A 91 -5.45 -10.96 7.15
C PHE A 91 -3.91 -10.88 7.13
N VAL A 92 -3.25 -11.88 7.71
CA VAL A 92 -1.80 -12.05 7.65
C VAL A 92 -1.51 -13.46 7.16
N LEU A 93 -0.76 -13.59 6.07
CA LEU A 93 -0.36 -14.86 5.48
C LEU A 93 1.16 -14.93 5.39
N GLU A 94 1.74 -16.11 5.54
CA GLU A 94 3.19 -16.30 5.31
C GLU A 94 3.51 -16.16 3.83
N ASP A 95 2.64 -16.71 2.97
CA ASP A 95 2.79 -16.72 1.51
C ASP A 95 1.45 -16.49 0.79
N LEU A 96 1.51 -15.97 -0.44
CA LEU A 96 0.32 -15.75 -1.27
C LEU A 96 -0.40 -17.07 -1.63
N LEU A 97 0.34 -18.18 -1.69
CA LEU A 97 -0.22 -19.51 -1.95
C LEU A 97 -1.19 -19.97 -0.85
N GLU A 98 -1.04 -19.50 0.39
CA GLU A 98 -1.96 -19.82 1.49
C GLU A 98 -3.39 -19.32 1.23
N MET A 99 -3.56 -18.36 0.32
CA MET A 99 -4.89 -17.87 -0.09
C MET A 99 -5.75 -18.95 -0.79
N PHE A 100 -5.13 -19.98 -1.35
CA PHE A 100 -5.82 -21.04 -2.12
C PHE A 100 -5.98 -22.36 -1.36
N MET A 101 -5.52 -22.43 -0.11
CA MET A 101 -5.59 -23.62 0.75
C MET A 101 -6.83 -23.60 1.64
#